data_AF-A0A7C2IXB7-F1
#
_entry.id   AF-A0A7C2IXB7-F1
#
_cell.length_a   1.000
_cell.length_b   1.000
_cell.length_c   1.000
_cell.angle_alpha   90.00
_cell.angle_beta   90.00
_cell.angle_gamma   90.00
#
_symmetry.space_group_name_H-M   'P 1'
#
loop_
_entity.id
_entity.type
_entity.pdbx_description
1 polymer ?
#
loop_
_entity_poly.entity_id
_entity_poly.type
_entity_poly.pdbx_seq_one_letter_code
_entity_poly.pdbx_strand_id
1 'polypeptide(L)'
;MRRWLSLWAIVAVSYAFGQRLEGWDVRLDSGTRFDPLIGEGLQSFQWGQLRGQENVPPRFARHAYIRNIRVNGGGDPFGRVAVLWSGWEGNGTDRTEYWIRDGYKAPPRYEAARVGQTWSSSDLFRIRMWNEQYFSWQSRSVVVSVYAANAPTPVIASFTSPSWTDLSGLDLQPNRPGIQVDPGQTPTVDIAVLFGSYAVRRAWVQGLKRVVQLDQYATESRPSPFRDQVQLQASFSTRINGVPSEPSMTAKHLLDWAALDGTVDRTIPAYGGSWTVPLTGLPRGSIVSFDMNVAVRHLPFDQNGQPMPPAPRRPVDDLRDADRLYFDLRGLTYSYSGAISGGGSVSDEDAPPVCIPKQPGSLDIVLNLQDLGLPYNITVVLSGRALSDDVVEWSTDFYPNLCITVEGVQVKVKRIWGKLTARLTRQPYFREPLCGRTFNLVATPFGGDSGNWFNGEFYALCQEFDLTRVNAQVRSINYYATSGIDYEPPDPRLLYQLTRSQWLELILQGDVNGDGCVDDTDVLRVLFAFGQTGSNLPEDLNGNGAVDDADLLLVLFNFGRCY
;
A
#
# COMPACT_ATOMS: atom_id res chain seq x y z
N MET A 1 -22.42 -17.70 -30.66
CA MET A 1 -23.10 -17.94 -29.37
C MET A 1 -22.12 -18.62 -28.42
N ARG A 2 -21.47 -17.86 -27.53
CA ARG A 2 -20.67 -18.38 -26.40
C ARG A 2 -21.09 -17.57 -25.18
N ARG A 3 -21.82 -18.21 -24.27
CA ARG A 3 -22.32 -17.61 -23.02
C ARG A 3 -21.13 -17.42 -22.07
N TRP A 4 -20.82 -16.17 -21.76
CA TRP A 4 -19.98 -15.82 -20.62
C TRP A 4 -20.83 -15.97 -19.35
N LEU A 5 -20.42 -16.89 -18.48
CA LEU A 5 -21.00 -17.06 -17.14
C LEU A 5 -20.41 -15.99 -16.22
N SER A 6 -21.22 -15.00 -15.88
CA SER A 6 -20.94 -13.99 -14.88
C SER A 6 -20.96 -14.65 -13.49
N LEU A 7 -19.79 -15.00 -12.95
CA LEU A 7 -19.66 -15.36 -11.54
C LEU A 7 -19.75 -14.08 -10.70
N TRP A 8 -20.91 -13.85 -10.11
CA TRP A 8 -21.07 -12.90 -9.02
C TRP A 8 -20.40 -13.48 -7.77
N ALA A 9 -19.14 -13.12 -7.56
CA ALA A 9 -18.51 -13.28 -6.25
C ALA A 9 -19.14 -12.24 -5.31
N ILE A 10 -20.00 -12.70 -4.40
CA ILE A 10 -20.38 -11.92 -3.22
C ILE A 10 -19.11 -11.84 -2.37
N VAL A 11 -18.34 -10.77 -2.58
CA VAL A 11 -17.27 -10.37 -1.68
C VAL A 11 -17.95 -9.89 -0.41
N ALA A 12 -18.02 -10.75 0.60
CA ALA A 12 -18.17 -10.29 1.97
C ALA A 12 -16.90 -9.51 2.31
N VAL A 13 -16.96 -8.19 2.15
CA VAL A 13 -15.89 -7.27 2.59
C VAL A 13 -15.87 -7.32 4.11
N SER A 14 -15.08 -8.23 4.67
CA SER A 14 -14.58 -8.11 6.03
C SER A 14 -13.70 -6.86 6.06
N TYR A 15 -14.12 -5.83 6.79
CA TYR A 15 -13.38 -4.58 6.96
C TYR A 15 -11.95 -4.88 7.41
N ALA A 16 -10.98 -4.71 6.52
CA ALA A 16 -9.58 -4.67 6.89
C ALA A 16 -9.38 -3.43 7.76
N PHE A 17 -9.13 -3.59 9.06
CA PHE A 17 -8.86 -2.47 9.96
C PHE A 17 -7.48 -1.88 9.65
N GLY A 18 -7.47 -0.96 8.69
CA GLY A 18 -6.28 -0.22 8.29
C GLY A 18 -5.82 0.76 9.39
N GLN A 19 -6.73 1.45 10.09
CA GLN A 19 -6.37 2.54 11.02
C GLN A 19 -6.36 2.06 12.47
N ARG A 20 -5.21 2.17 13.13
CA ARG A 20 -5.01 1.70 14.51
C ARG A 20 -4.46 2.83 15.39
N LEU A 21 -5.22 3.22 16.39
CA LEU A 21 -4.79 4.01 17.53
C LEU A 21 -4.43 3.09 18.70
N GLU A 22 -3.51 3.55 19.53
CA GLU A 22 -3.10 2.91 20.78
C GLU A 22 -3.14 3.94 21.90
N GLY A 23 -3.63 3.56 23.09
CA GLY A 23 -3.69 4.41 24.28
C GLY A 23 -3.01 3.79 25.50
N TRP A 24 -2.33 4.61 26.31
CA TRP A 24 -1.72 4.18 27.58
C TRP A 24 -1.70 5.31 28.62
N ASP A 25 -1.25 4.98 29.85
CA ASP A 25 -1.43 5.81 31.05
C ASP A 25 -2.91 6.13 31.28
N VAL A 26 -3.63 5.09 31.73
CA VAL A 26 -5.08 5.06 31.82
C VAL A 26 -5.52 4.98 33.27
N ARG A 27 -6.52 5.78 33.62
CA ARG A 27 -7.28 5.65 34.87
C ARG A 27 -8.76 5.53 34.52
N LEU A 28 -9.44 4.59 35.17
CA LEU A 28 -10.89 4.40 35.08
C LEU A 28 -11.42 4.23 36.51
N ASP A 29 -12.06 5.27 37.07
CA ASP A 29 -12.78 5.15 38.34
C ASP A 29 -14.10 4.36 38.14
N SER A 30 -14.76 3.93 39.22
CA SER A 30 -16.08 3.30 39.12
C SER A 30 -17.09 4.18 38.38
N GLY A 31 -18.03 3.55 37.68
CA GLY A 31 -18.99 4.27 36.83
C GLY A 31 -18.41 4.81 35.52
N THR A 32 -17.13 4.55 35.23
CA THR A 32 -16.47 4.89 33.97
C THR A 32 -15.88 3.66 33.29
N ARG A 33 -15.71 3.72 31.96
CA ARG A 33 -15.03 2.68 31.18
C ARG A 33 -14.48 3.24 29.86
N PHE A 34 -13.59 2.48 29.24
CA PHE A 34 -13.18 2.70 27.86
C PHE A 34 -13.90 1.69 26.96
N ASP A 35 -14.55 2.17 25.89
CA ASP A 35 -15.21 1.32 24.89
C ASP A 35 -14.46 1.45 23.54
N PRO A 36 -13.79 0.40 23.05
CA PRO A 36 -13.21 0.35 21.71
C PRO A 36 -14.31 0.01 20.68
N LEU A 37 -15.14 0.98 20.34
CA LEU A 37 -16.31 0.80 19.47
C LEU A 37 -15.96 0.21 18.09
N ILE A 38 -14.75 0.48 17.60
CA ILE A 38 -14.14 -0.27 16.50
C ILE A 38 -12.70 -0.60 16.90
N GLY A 39 -12.42 -1.88 17.16
CA GLY A 39 -11.10 -2.39 17.52
C GLY A 39 -11.12 -3.37 18.70
N GLU A 40 -9.94 -3.66 19.24
CA GLU A 40 -9.70 -4.64 20.30
C GLU A 40 -8.94 -4.00 21.47
N GLY A 41 -9.66 -3.16 22.24
CA GLY A 41 -9.13 -2.54 23.46
C GLY A 41 -8.18 -1.36 23.20
N LEU A 42 -7.46 -0.97 24.25
CA LEU A 42 -6.56 0.20 24.24
C LEU A 42 -5.34 0.02 23.34
N GLN A 43 -4.95 -1.21 23.01
CA GLN A 43 -3.74 -1.49 22.23
C GLN A 43 -3.96 -1.33 20.72
N SER A 44 -5.21 -1.43 20.26
CA SER A 44 -5.56 -1.32 18.85
C SER A 44 -7.02 -0.96 18.66
N PHE A 45 -7.32 0.31 18.41
CA PHE A 45 -8.67 0.76 18.08
C PHE A 45 -8.69 1.84 17.01
N GLN A 46 -9.67 1.80 16.11
CA GLN A 46 -9.94 2.88 15.17
C GLN A 46 -10.86 3.94 15.79
N TRP A 47 -11.83 3.46 16.56
CA TRP A 47 -12.83 4.29 17.22
C TRP A 47 -12.92 3.87 18.69
N GLY A 48 -12.58 4.79 19.58
CA GLY A 48 -12.59 4.55 21.02
C GLY A 48 -13.24 5.70 21.77
N GLN A 49 -13.89 5.39 22.88
CA GLN A 49 -14.48 6.40 23.76
C GLN A 49 -14.17 6.14 25.23
N LEU A 50 -14.00 7.23 26.00
CA LEU A 50 -14.18 7.19 27.45
C LEU A 50 -15.62 7.57 27.76
N ARG A 51 -16.29 6.69 28.48
CA ARG A 51 -17.69 6.80 28.84
C ARG A 51 -17.83 6.81 30.35
N GLY A 52 -18.56 7.79 30.88
CA GLY A 52 -18.98 7.85 32.28
C GLY A 52 -20.51 7.91 32.37
N GLN A 53 -21.11 7.03 33.16
CA GLN A 53 -22.52 7.11 33.52
C GLN A 53 -22.72 6.48 34.90
N GLU A 54 -23.06 7.30 35.88
CA GLU A 54 -23.30 6.85 37.26
C GLU A 54 -24.24 7.83 37.97
N ASN A 55 -24.97 7.35 38.97
CA ASN A 55 -25.43 8.20 40.05
C ASN A 55 -24.24 8.47 40.96
N VAL A 56 -23.64 9.66 40.89
CA VAL A 56 -22.42 9.99 41.62
C VAL A 56 -22.78 10.29 43.09
N PRO A 57 -22.09 9.70 44.08
CA PRO A 57 -22.39 9.95 45.49
C PRO A 57 -22.10 11.40 45.93
N PRO A 58 -22.74 11.90 46.99
CA PRO A 58 -22.52 13.25 47.51
C PRO A 58 -21.06 13.53 47.83
N ARG A 59 -20.51 14.67 47.37
CA ARG A 59 -19.11 15.09 47.58
C ARG A 59 -18.06 14.16 46.95
N PHE A 60 -18.41 13.37 45.94
CA PHE A 60 -17.48 12.51 45.20
C PHE A 60 -17.28 12.94 43.75
N ALA A 61 -16.09 12.63 43.23
CA ALA A 61 -15.71 12.74 41.83
C ALA A 61 -15.42 11.35 41.25
N ARG A 62 -15.77 11.14 39.99
CA ARG A 62 -15.27 10.05 39.15
C ARG A 62 -14.45 10.61 38.03
N HIS A 63 -13.31 10.00 37.78
CA HIS A 63 -12.39 10.38 36.72
C HIS A 63 -12.15 9.20 35.81
N ALA A 64 -12.07 9.50 34.51
CA ALA A 64 -11.38 8.62 33.59
C ALA A 64 -10.49 9.45 32.66
N TYR A 65 -9.31 8.92 32.35
CA TYR A 65 -8.40 9.54 31.39
C TYR A 65 -7.56 8.51 30.65
N ILE A 66 -7.12 8.91 29.46
CA ILE A 66 -6.02 8.31 28.72
C ILE A 66 -5.07 9.47 28.39
N ARG A 67 -3.86 9.45 28.95
CA ARG A 67 -2.92 10.59 28.77
C ARG A 67 -2.09 10.50 27.51
N ASN A 68 -1.96 9.30 26.94
CA ASN A 68 -1.19 9.10 25.73
C ASN A 68 -2.02 8.37 24.70
N ILE A 69 -2.10 8.92 23.49
CA ILE A 69 -2.71 8.25 22.33
C ILE A 69 -1.73 8.35 21.16
N ARG A 70 -1.44 7.23 20.50
CA ARG A 70 -0.56 7.15 19.34
C ARG A 70 -1.30 6.62 18.13
N VAL A 71 -0.98 7.14 16.95
CA VAL A 71 -1.32 6.51 15.66
C VAL A 71 -0.34 5.36 15.43
N ASN A 72 -0.76 4.15 15.77
CA ASN A 72 0.06 2.94 15.69
C ASN A 72 0.18 2.42 14.24
N GLY A 73 -0.91 2.47 13.48
CA GLY A 73 -0.94 1.97 12.11
C GLY A 73 -2.05 2.57 11.26
N GLY A 74 -1.94 2.31 9.95
CA GLY A 74 -2.85 2.82 8.94
C GLY A 74 -2.33 4.02 8.20
N GLY A 75 -3.24 4.90 7.80
CA GLY A 75 -2.95 6.00 6.91
C GLY A 75 -3.09 5.61 5.45
N ASP A 76 -3.04 6.64 4.61
CA ASP A 76 -2.83 6.46 3.18
C ASP A 76 -1.40 5.95 2.90
N PRO A 77 -1.00 5.71 1.64
CA PRO A 77 0.36 5.25 1.31
C PRO A 77 1.50 6.17 1.79
N PHE A 78 1.19 7.37 2.28
CA PHE A 78 2.15 8.34 2.84
C PHE A 78 2.06 8.41 4.37
N GLY A 79 1.27 7.54 5.00
CA GLY A 79 1.06 7.48 6.45
C GLY A 79 0.18 8.61 6.99
N ARG A 80 -0.62 9.27 6.15
CA ARG A 80 -1.48 10.40 6.55
C ARG A 80 -2.82 9.90 7.10
N VAL A 81 -3.21 10.41 8.26
CA VAL A 81 -4.41 10.03 9.01
C VAL A 81 -5.19 11.28 9.37
N ALA A 82 -6.50 11.25 9.21
CA ALA A 82 -7.41 12.27 9.71
C ALA A 82 -8.00 11.80 11.05
N VAL A 83 -7.99 12.67 12.07
CA VAL A 83 -8.47 12.33 13.41
C VAL A 83 -9.58 13.28 13.82
N LEU A 84 -10.71 12.72 14.28
CA LEU A 84 -11.83 13.47 14.84
C LEU A 84 -11.95 13.16 16.34
N TRP A 85 -11.78 14.21 17.13
CA TRP A 85 -12.07 14.22 18.56
C TRP A 85 -13.43 14.85 18.79
N SER A 86 -14.23 14.26 19.65
CA SER A 86 -15.54 14.83 20.03
C SER A 86 -15.86 14.52 21.47
N GLY A 87 -16.68 15.36 22.08
CA GLY A 87 -17.15 15.18 23.45
C GLY A 87 -18.59 15.64 23.59
N TRP A 88 -19.25 15.07 24.59
CA TRP A 88 -20.61 15.41 24.98
C TRP A 88 -20.79 15.25 26.48
N GLU A 89 -21.66 16.08 27.05
CA GLU A 89 -22.04 16.05 28.45
C GLU A 89 -23.57 16.11 28.59
N GLY A 90 -24.12 15.31 29.51
CA GLY A 90 -25.57 15.22 29.66
C GLY A 90 -26.23 16.43 30.32
N ASN A 91 -25.49 17.16 31.15
CA ASN A 91 -26.09 18.21 31.99
C ASN A 91 -25.60 19.63 31.66
N GLY A 92 -24.78 19.84 30.63
CA GLY A 92 -24.36 21.18 30.18
C GLY A 92 -23.67 22.07 31.23
N THR A 93 -23.30 21.51 32.38
CA THR A 93 -22.90 22.24 33.61
C THR A 93 -21.49 21.83 34.02
N ASP A 94 -20.81 22.68 34.78
CA ASP A 94 -19.47 22.46 35.37
C ASP A 94 -19.32 21.16 36.18
N ARG A 95 -20.41 20.49 36.53
CA ARG A 95 -20.41 19.21 37.26
C ARG A 95 -20.20 17.98 36.37
N THR A 96 -20.33 18.14 35.07
CA THR A 96 -20.00 17.13 34.07
C THR A 96 -18.98 17.75 33.13
N GLU A 97 -17.77 17.23 33.12
CA GLU A 97 -16.64 17.88 32.47
C GLU A 97 -15.93 16.90 31.56
N TYR A 98 -15.42 17.41 30.44
CA TYR A 98 -14.56 16.65 29.56
C TYR A 98 -13.46 17.51 28.94
N TRP A 99 -12.39 16.85 28.55
CA TRP A 99 -11.28 17.43 27.82
C TRP A 99 -10.96 16.55 26.62
N ILE A 100 -10.79 17.22 25.48
CA ILE A 100 -10.27 16.63 24.25
C ILE A 100 -9.16 17.54 23.74
N ARG A 101 -7.98 16.96 23.48
CA ARG A 101 -6.79 17.67 22.98
C ARG A 101 -6.54 18.97 23.75
N ASP A 102 -6.46 18.85 25.08
CA ASP A 102 -6.17 19.93 26.03
C ASP A 102 -7.24 21.03 26.14
N GLY A 103 -8.32 20.91 25.37
CA GLY A 103 -9.43 21.84 25.40
C GLY A 103 -10.51 21.41 26.38
N TYR A 104 -10.76 22.23 27.40
CA TYR A 104 -11.90 22.06 28.31
C TYR A 104 -13.22 22.27 27.57
N LYS A 105 -14.10 21.26 27.60
CA LYS A 105 -15.40 21.23 26.91
C LYS A 105 -15.31 21.71 25.46
N ALA A 106 -14.21 21.33 24.80
CA ALA A 106 -13.89 21.86 23.49
C ALA A 106 -14.88 21.34 22.43
N PRO A 107 -15.20 22.16 21.41
CA PRO A 107 -15.94 21.68 20.26
C PRO A 107 -15.17 20.56 19.54
N PRO A 108 -15.84 19.76 18.70
CA PRO A 108 -15.20 18.69 17.95
C PRO A 108 -13.96 19.19 17.21
N ARG A 109 -12.81 18.55 17.44
CA ARG A 109 -11.55 18.88 16.79
C ARG A 109 -11.25 17.89 15.70
N TYR A 110 -11.05 18.38 14.48
CA TYR A 110 -10.70 17.58 13.33
C TYR A 110 -9.33 18.01 12.84
N GLU A 111 -8.36 17.10 12.87
CA GLU A 111 -6.96 17.43 12.61
C GLU A 111 -6.25 16.39 11.74
N ALA A 112 -5.18 16.84 11.08
CA ALA A 112 -4.23 16.00 10.39
C ALA A 112 -3.28 15.33 11.39
N ALA A 113 -2.94 14.07 11.11
CA ALA A 113 -1.99 13.28 11.87
C ALA A 113 -1.17 12.37 10.97
N ARG A 114 -0.07 11.81 11.49
CA ARG A 114 0.72 10.80 10.78
C ARG A 114 0.91 9.53 11.59
N VAL A 115 1.12 8.40 10.92
CA VAL A 115 1.56 7.17 11.57
C VAL A 115 2.82 7.42 12.41
N GLY A 116 2.84 6.88 13.62
CA GLY A 116 3.90 7.09 14.60
C GLY A 116 3.71 8.32 15.48
N GLN A 117 2.81 9.25 15.13
CA GLN A 117 2.53 10.42 15.97
C GLN A 117 1.90 10.02 17.29
N THR A 118 2.41 10.62 18.36
CA THR A 118 1.89 10.46 19.72
C THR A 118 1.43 11.81 20.24
N TRP A 119 0.23 11.83 20.82
CA TRP A 119 -0.25 12.92 21.65
C TRP A 119 -0.10 12.52 23.11
N SER A 120 0.46 13.41 23.92
CA SER A 120 0.73 13.18 25.35
C SER A 120 0.36 14.41 26.16
N SER A 121 -0.61 14.29 27.07
CA SER A 121 -0.99 15.37 28.00
C SER A 121 -1.88 14.85 29.13
N SER A 122 -1.93 15.56 30.26
CA SER A 122 -2.85 15.28 31.38
C SER A 122 -4.32 15.42 31.00
N ASP A 123 -4.63 16.30 30.05
CA ASP A 123 -5.99 16.63 29.60
C ASP A 123 -6.22 16.27 28.12
N LEU A 124 -5.46 15.29 27.60
CA LEU A 124 -5.59 14.81 26.23
C LEU A 124 -6.98 14.24 25.95
N PHE A 125 -7.39 13.26 26.76
CA PHE A 125 -8.62 12.52 26.58
C PHE A 125 -9.14 12.14 27.97
N ARG A 126 -9.98 13.01 28.54
CA ARG A 126 -10.35 12.96 29.96
C ARG A 126 -11.82 13.29 30.15
N ILE A 127 -12.43 12.63 31.13
CA ILE A 127 -13.76 12.94 31.64
C ILE A 127 -13.73 13.05 33.17
N ARG A 128 -14.62 13.89 33.70
CA ARG A 128 -14.88 14.01 35.13
C ARG A 128 -16.37 14.18 35.38
N MET A 129 -16.89 13.37 36.31
CA MET A 129 -18.24 13.52 36.84
C MET A 129 -18.12 13.92 38.31
N TRP A 130 -18.60 15.11 38.64
CA TRP A 130 -18.54 15.68 39.98
C TRP A 130 -19.93 15.83 40.58
N ASN A 131 -20.07 15.46 41.85
CA ASN A 131 -21.25 15.77 42.64
C ASN A 131 -20.88 16.64 43.84
N GLU A 132 -21.20 17.93 43.76
CA GLU A 132 -20.98 18.87 44.87
C GLU A 132 -22.04 18.81 45.98
N GLN A 133 -23.18 18.16 45.72
CA GLN A 133 -24.29 18.08 46.67
C GLN A 133 -23.85 17.31 47.92
N TYR A 134 -24.40 17.69 49.07
CA TYR A 134 -24.03 17.11 50.36
C TYR A 134 -24.87 15.87 50.71
N PHE A 135 -26.10 15.79 50.22
CA PHE A 135 -27.07 14.79 50.68
C PHE A 135 -27.80 14.05 49.56
N SER A 136 -27.57 14.41 48.30
CA SER A 136 -28.25 13.80 47.17
C SER A 136 -27.27 13.19 46.17
N TRP A 137 -27.64 11.99 45.70
CA TRP A 137 -26.99 11.36 44.56
C TRP A 137 -27.36 12.13 43.30
N GLN A 138 -26.42 12.25 42.37
CA GLN A 138 -26.63 13.02 41.14
C GLN A 138 -26.34 12.13 39.93
N SER A 139 -27.34 11.93 39.08
CA SER A 139 -27.14 11.25 37.79
C SER A 139 -26.26 12.11 36.89
N ARG A 140 -25.15 11.55 36.44
CA ARG A 140 -24.17 12.20 35.58
C ARG A 140 -23.85 11.28 34.40
N SER A 141 -23.71 11.88 33.22
CA SER A 141 -23.27 11.19 32.02
C SER A 141 -22.35 12.07 31.20
N VAL A 142 -21.26 11.50 30.69
CA VAL A 142 -20.26 12.19 29.88
C VAL A 142 -19.58 11.20 28.96
N VAL A 143 -19.27 11.64 27.75
CA VAL A 143 -18.59 10.82 26.76
C VAL A 143 -17.58 11.69 26.02
N VAL A 144 -16.37 11.17 25.84
CA VAL A 144 -15.42 11.67 24.83
C VAL A 144 -15.05 10.54 23.90
N SER A 145 -14.86 10.85 22.63
CA SER A 145 -14.56 9.89 21.58
C SER A 145 -13.44 10.43 20.69
N VAL A 146 -12.62 9.50 20.21
CA VAL A 146 -11.66 9.74 19.15
C VAL A 146 -11.89 8.73 18.03
N TYR A 147 -11.88 9.19 16.80
CA TYR A 147 -12.05 8.39 15.60
C TYR A 147 -10.91 8.68 14.63
N ALA A 148 -10.23 7.64 14.16
CA ALA A 148 -9.20 7.75 13.12
C ALA A 148 -9.73 7.26 11.76
N ALA A 149 -9.38 8.01 10.71
CA ALA A 149 -9.69 7.70 9.32
C ALA A 149 -8.44 7.87 8.45
N ASN A 150 -8.30 7.12 7.36
CA ASN A 150 -7.26 7.41 6.37
C ASN A 150 -7.54 8.77 5.71
N ALA A 151 -6.48 9.51 5.40
CA ALA A 151 -6.60 10.66 4.51
C ALA A 151 -6.98 10.16 3.09
N PRO A 152 -7.86 10.88 2.37
CA PRO A 152 -8.16 10.54 0.98
C PRO A 152 -6.98 10.94 0.10
N THR A 153 -6.63 10.08 -0.85
CA THR A 153 -5.64 10.39 -1.90
C THR A 153 -6.35 10.78 -3.19
N PRO A 154 -5.83 11.74 -3.96
CA PRO A 154 -6.32 12.01 -5.30
C PRO A 154 -6.23 10.77 -6.20
N VAL A 155 -7.24 10.55 -7.02
CA VAL A 155 -7.29 9.46 -8.01
C VAL A 155 -7.79 9.99 -9.36
N ILE A 156 -7.39 9.34 -10.46
CA ILE A 156 -7.99 9.61 -11.78
C ILE A 156 -9.40 9.00 -11.78
N ALA A 157 -10.43 9.85 -11.79
CA ALA A 157 -11.83 9.40 -11.86
C ALA A 157 -12.24 9.06 -13.29
N SER A 158 -11.74 9.81 -14.27
CA SER A 158 -11.88 9.54 -15.70
C SER A 158 -10.80 10.29 -16.48
N PHE A 159 -10.52 9.85 -17.70
CA PHE A 159 -9.55 10.51 -18.57
C PHE A 159 -9.83 10.22 -20.05
N THR A 160 -9.36 11.13 -20.90
CA THR A 160 -9.15 10.87 -22.33
C THR A 160 -7.70 10.46 -22.50
N SER A 161 -7.44 9.30 -23.11
CA SER A 161 -6.08 8.78 -23.28
C SER A 161 -5.24 9.71 -24.18
N PRO A 162 -3.94 9.88 -23.90
CA PRO A 162 -3.04 10.52 -24.84
C PRO A 162 -3.01 9.76 -26.16
N SER A 163 -2.92 10.51 -27.26
CA SER A 163 -2.90 9.98 -28.62
C SER A 163 -2.05 10.86 -29.51
N TRP A 164 -1.61 10.30 -30.63
CA TRP A 164 -1.04 11.08 -31.73
C TRP A 164 -1.52 10.55 -33.08
N THR A 165 -1.18 11.22 -34.18
CA THR A 165 -1.42 10.68 -35.53
C THR A 165 -0.87 9.26 -35.64
N ASP A 166 -1.69 8.34 -36.12
CA ASP A 166 -1.24 7.00 -36.49
C ASP A 166 -0.51 7.05 -37.83
N LEU A 167 0.75 6.61 -37.83
CA LEU A 167 1.63 6.66 -38.99
C LEU A 167 1.75 5.29 -39.68
N SER A 168 1.14 4.24 -39.14
CA SER A 168 1.26 2.87 -39.67
C SER A 168 0.82 2.74 -41.14
N GLY A 169 -0.13 3.58 -41.58
CA GLY A 169 -0.57 3.62 -42.98
C GLY A 169 0.45 4.21 -43.97
N LEU A 170 1.56 4.76 -43.49
CA LEU A 170 2.66 5.26 -44.34
C LEU A 170 3.71 4.19 -44.63
N ASP A 171 3.63 3.04 -43.97
CA ASP A 171 4.68 2.03 -44.03
C ASP A 171 4.69 1.31 -45.39
N LEU A 172 5.75 1.55 -46.16
CA LEU A 172 5.96 0.91 -47.46
C LEU A 172 6.48 -0.52 -47.34
N GLN A 173 7.02 -0.93 -46.18
CA GLN A 173 7.62 -2.25 -45.96
C GLN A 173 7.23 -2.87 -44.61
N PRO A 174 5.98 -3.34 -44.44
CA PRO A 174 5.44 -3.80 -43.15
C PRO A 174 6.19 -4.97 -42.48
N ASN A 175 6.96 -5.73 -43.25
CA ASN A 175 7.79 -6.84 -42.74
C ASN A 175 9.10 -6.37 -42.11
N ARG A 176 9.44 -5.08 -42.22
CA ARG A 176 10.64 -4.48 -41.65
C ARG A 176 10.31 -3.73 -40.36
N PRO A 177 11.16 -3.77 -39.32
CA PRO A 177 10.90 -3.02 -38.10
C PRO A 177 10.91 -1.50 -38.33
N GLY A 178 9.86 -0.80 -37.88
CA GLY A 178 9.73 0.66 -38.01
C GLY A 178 8.58 1.04 -38.93
N ILE A 179 8.65 2.23 -39.51
CA ILE A 179 7.77 2.68 -40.59
C ILE A 179 8.69 3.17 -41.70
N GLN A 180 8.66 2.53 -42.86
CA GLN A 180 9.51 2.89 -43.98
C GLN A 180 8.79 3.89 -44.88
N VAL A 181 9.42 5.04 -45.11
CA VAL A 181 8.83 6.13 -45.92
C VAL A 181 9.82 6.58 -46.98
N ASP A 182 9.35 6.74 -48.21
CA ASP A 182 10.07 7.40 -49.30
C ASP A 182 9.71 8.90 -49.33
N PRO A 183 10.64 9.82 -49.00
CA PRO A 183 10.35 11.26 -48.99
C PRO A 183 9.97 11.83 -50.37
N GLY A 184 10.25 11.12 -51.47
CA GLY A 184 9.84 11.51 -52.82
C GLY A 184 8.36 11.23 -53.08
N GLN A 185 7.76 10.28 -52.34
CA GLN A 185 6.32 10.01 -52.37
C GLN A 185 5.58 10.73 -51.24
N THR A 186 6.19 10.78 -50.06
CA THR A 186 5.64 11.41 -48.84
C THR A 186 6.62 12.48 -48.35
N PRO A 187 6.55 13.72 -48.88
CA PRO A 187 7.54 14.77 -48.59
C PRO A 187 7.44 15.34 -47.17
N THR A 188 6.30 15.13 -46.51
CA THR A 188 6.00 15.66 -45.17
C THR A 188 5.15 14.69 -44.37
N VAL A 189 5.27 14.73 -43.05
CA VAL A 189 4.41 13.98 -42.12
C VAL A 189 3.67 14.94 -41.21
N ASP A 190 2.34 14.84 -41.18
CA ASP A 190 1.50 15.63 -40.29
C ASP A 190 1.24 14.91 -38.98
N ILE A 191 1.61 15.54 -37.87
CA ILE A 191 1.52 14.97 -36.53
C ILE A 191 0.62 15.86 -35.69
N ALA A 192 -0.53 15.33 -35.29
CA ALA A 192 -1.38 15.88 -34.26
C ALA A 192 -1.16 15.09 -32.98
N VAL A 193 -0.84 15.76 -31.87
CA VAL A 193 -0.58 15.16 -30.56
C VAL A 193 -1.60 15.69 -29.56
N LEU A 194 -2.14 14.80 -28.74
CA LEU A 194 -2.99 15.10 -27.60
C LEU A 194 -2.42 14.38 -26.37
N PHE A 195 -2.12 15.12 -25.31
CA PHE A 195 -1.65 14.56 -24.03
C PHE A 195 -2.80 14.04 -23.15
N GLY A 196 -4.03 14.06 -23.66
CA GLY A 196 -5.23 13.66 -22.93
C GLY A 196 -5.74 14.75 -21.98
N SER A 197 -6.89 14.47 -21.37
CA SER A 197 -7.49 15.28 -20.29
C SER A 197 -7.84 14.36 -19.12
N TYR A 198 -7.83 14.91 -17.91
CA TYR A 198 -7.93 14.08 -16.70
C TYR A 198 -8.88 14.73 -15.69
N ALA A 199 -9.92 14.00 -15.28
CA ALA A 199 -10.72 14.35 -14.12
C ALA A 199 -10.10 13.69 -12.89
N VAL A 200 -9.63 14.51 -11.96
CA VAL A 200 -8.96 14.06 -10.74
C VAL A 200 -9.89 14.30 -9.57
N ARG A 201 -10.16 13.23 -8.82
CA ARG A 201 -11.05 13.25 -7.67
C ARG A 201 -10.28 13.08 -6.38
N ARG A 202 -10.49 13.98 -5.43
CA ARG A 202 -10.11 13.84 -4.02
C ARG A 202 -11.37 13.78 -3.18
N ALA A 203 -11.77 12.57 -2.80
CA ALA A 203 -12.97 12.36 -1.97
C ALA A 203 -12.84 13.07 -0.61
N TRP A 204 -13.98 13.35 0.04
CA TRP A 204 -13.98 13.72 1.46
C TRP A 204 -13.61 12.51 2.32
N VAL A 205 -13.12 12.74 3.54
CA VAL A 205 -13.04 11.71 4.57
C VAL A 205 -14.47 11.35 4.97
N GLN A 206 -14.86 10.10 4.77
CA GLN A 206 -16.21 9.61 5.04
C GLN A 206 -16.27 8.80 6.33
N GLY A 207 -17.47 8.68 6.91
CA GLY A 207 -17.72 7.76 8.01
C GLY A 207 -17.22 8.22 9.37
N LEU A 208 -16.79 9.49 9.51
CA LEU A 208 -16.33 10.04 10.77
C LEU A 208 -17.43 9.97 11.83
N LYS A 209 -17.10 9.48 13.02
CA LYS A 209 -18.05 9.32 14.13
C LYS A 209 -17.89 10.44 15.13
N ARG A 210 -18.95 11.23 15.30
CA ARG A 210 -19.01 12.32 16.27
C ARG A 210 -20.02 11.99 17.36
N VAL A 211 -19.62 12.08 18.62
CA VAL A 211 -20.54 11.94 19.75
C VAL A 211 -21.52 13.11 19.75
N VAL A 212 -22.81 12.80 19.90
CA VAL A 212 -23.88 13.81 20.00
C VAL A 212 -24.72 13.66 21.26
N GLN A 213 -24.81 12.45 21.82
CA GLN A 213 -25.46 12.15 23.09
C GLN A 213 -24.80 10.92 23.72
N LEU A 214 -25.13 10.61 24.97
CA LEU A 214 -24.84 9.32 25.58
C LEU A 214 -25.27 8.19 24.65
N ASP A 215 -24.31 7.37 24.22
CA ASP A 215 -24.51 6.22 23.34
C ASP A 215 -25.17 6.55 21.98
N GLN A 216 -25.15 7.82 21.53
CA GLN A 216 -25.59 8.24 20.20
C GLN A 216 -24.52 9.03 19.46
N TYR A 217 -24.38 8.73 18.17
CA TYR A 217 -23.31 9.25 17.33
C TYR A 217 -23.86 9.73 15.98
N ALA A 218 -23.41 10.90 15.55
CA ALA A 218 -23.58 11.35 14.18
C ALA A 218 -22.47 10.76 13.30
N THR A 219 -22.84 10.32 12.10
CA THR A 219 -21.87 9.99 11.05
C THR A 219 -21.78 11.17 10.10
N GLU A 220 -20.56 11.65 9.85
CA GLU A 220 -20.33 12.82 9.01
C GLU A 220 -19.16 12.61 8.05
N SER A 221 -19.14 13.44 7.01
CA SER A 221 -18.06 13.50 6.03
C SER A 221 -17.43 14.88 6.09
N ARG A 222 -16.10 14.95 6.07
CA ARG A 222 -15.36 16.22 6.12
C ARG A 222 -14.29 16.26 5.02
N PRO A 223 -13.97 17.45 4.49
CA PRO A 223 -12.82 17.61 3.60
C PRO A 223 -11.52 17.09 4.22
N SER A 224 -10.54 16.71 3.39
CA SER A 224 -9.23 16.26 3.88
C SER A 224 -8.56 17.37 4.72
N PRO A 225 -7.96 17.08 5.89
CA PRO A 225 -7.19 18.08 6.63
C PRO A 225 -5.79 18.28 6.03
N PHE A 226 -5.43 17.55 4.97
CA PHE A 226 -4.17 17.66 4.26
C PHE A 226 -4.27 18.52 3.00
N ARG A 227 -3.15 19.14 2.66
CA ARG A 227 -2.92 19.70 1.33
C ARG A 227 -2.52 18.56 0.38
N ASP A 228 -3.01 18.62 -0.86
CA ASP A 228 -2.61 17.72 -1.93
C ASP A 228 -2.40 18.52 -3.21
N GLN A 229 -1.41 18.11 -4.00
CA GLN A 229 -1.26 18.60 -5.36
C GLN A 229 -1.26 17.45 -6.35
N VAL A 230 -1.75 17.68 -7.56
CA VAL A 230 -1.60 16.75 -8.68
C VAL A 230 -1.04 17.51 -9.86
N GLN A 231 0.05 17.01 -10.42
CA GLN A 231 0.76 17.65 -11.52
C GLN A 231 0.77 16.76 -12.75
N LEU A 232 0.32 17.31 -13.88
CA LEU A 232 0.64 16.79 -15.21
C LEU A 232 2.05 17.25 -15.59
N GLN A 233 2.86 16.32 -16.06
CA GLN A 233 4.09 16.58 -16.81
C GLN A 233 4.03 15.76 -18.09
N ALA A 234 3.96 16.42 -19.23
CA ALA A 234 3.91 15.79 -20.53
C ALA A 234 4.95 16.39 -21.48
N SER A 235 5.48 15.57 -22.36
CA SER A 235 6.37 15.98 -23.44
C SER A 235 6.13 15.16 -24.71
N PHE A 236 6.34 15.81 -25.83
CA PHE A 236 6.48 15.21 -27.15
C PHE A 236 7.79 15.75 -27.73
N SER A 237 8.68 14.87 -28.18
CA SER A 237 9.94 15.28 -28.80
C SER A 237 10.14 14.56 -30.12
N THR A 238 10.54 15.34 -31.12
CA THR A 238 11.06 14.83 -32.39
C THR A 238 12.58 14.75 -32.31
N ARG A 239 13.16 13.71 -32.90
CA ARG A 239 14.61 13.61 -33.11
C ARG A 239 14.90 13.17 -34.53
N ILE A 240 15.97 13.70 -35.11
CA ILE A 240 16.47 13.29 -36.42
C ILE A 240 17.86 12.72 -36.20
N ASN A 241 18.06 11.45 -36.51
CA ASN A 241 19.31 10.71 -36.26
C ASN A 241 19.76 10.81 -34.79
N GLY A 242 18.79 10.75 -33.86
CA GLY A 242 19.00 10.87 -32.41
C GLY A 242 19.17 12.30 -31.88
N VAL A 243 19.36 13.29 -32.75
CA VAL A 243 19.51 14.71 -32.38
C VAL A 243 18.13 15.33 -32.15
N PRO A 244 17.86 15.98 -31.00
CA PRO A 244 16.62 16.71 -30.76
C PRO A 244 16.33 17.71 -31.88
N SER A 245 15.11 17.67 -32.41
CA SER A 245 14.64 18.54 -33.48
C SER A 245 13.24 19.07 -33.17
N GLU A 246 12.86 20.15 -33.83
CA GLU A 246 11.48 20.62 -33.85
C GLU A 246 10.64 19.76 -34.82
N PRO A 247 9.35 19.55 -34.55
CA PRO A 247 8.58 20.10 -33.43
C PRO A 247 8.81 19.33 -32.12
N SER A 248 8.92 20.08 -31.02
CA SER A 248 8.88 19.56 -29.66
C SER A 248 7.87 20.34 -28.82
N MET A 249 7.22 19.68 -27.86
CA MET A 249 6.24 20.30 -26.99
C MET A 249 6.33 19.74 -25.59
N THR A 250 6.10 20.60 -24.59
CA THR A 250 5.88 20.17 -23.21
C THR A 250 4.61 20.80 -22.67
N ALA A 251 3.92 20.09 -21.78
CA ALA A 251 2.77 20.62 -21.05
C ALA A 251 2.93 20.32 -19.56
N LYS A 252 2.59 21.31 -18.75
CA LYS A 252 2.50 21.18 -17.30
C LYS A 252 1.19 21.77 -16.82
N HIS A 253 0.53 21.07 -15.91
CA HIS A 253 -0.67 21.56 -15.24
C HIS A 253 -0.61 21.18 -13.78
N LEU A 254 -1.02 22.08 -12.89
CA LEU A 254 -1.03 21.85 -11.45
C LEU A 254 -2.44 22.01 -10.91
N LEU A 255 -2.94 20.97 -10.29
CA LEU A 255 -4.11 21.01 -9.42
C LEU A 255 -3.62 21.14 -7.98
N ASP A 256 -4.15 22.09 -7.23
CA ASP A 256 -3.86 22.28 -5.81
C ASP A 256 -5.16 22.19 -5.02
N TRP A 257 -5.12 21.38 -3.97
CA TRP A 257 -6.13 21.37 -2.93
C TRP A 257 -5.50 21.81 -1.62
N ALA A 258 -5.98 22.92 -1.08
CA ALA A 258 -5.63 23.33 0.27
C ALA A 258 -6.16 22.34 1.33
N ALA A 259 -5.60 22.44 2.54
CA ALA A 259 -6.16 21.77 3.70
C ALA A 259 -7.60 22.25 3.92
N LEU A 260 -8.50 21.29 4.17
CA LEU A 260 -9.94 21.50 4.34
C LEU A 260 -10.69 22.05 3.11
N ASP A 261 -10.07 22.05 1.93
CA ASP A 261 -10.76 22.38 0.67
C ASP A 261 -11.83 21.33 0.35
N GLY A 262 -13.09 21.79 0.34
CA GLY A 262 -14.29 20.97 0.08
C GLY A 262 -14.51 20.60 -1.39
N THR A 263 -13.71 21.12 -2.32
CA THR A 263 -13.80 20.78 -3.74
C THR A 263 -13.36 19.33 -3.97
N VAL A 264 -14.28 18.47 -4.43
CA VAL A 264 -14.01 17.04 -4.64
C VAL A 264 -13.30 16.78 -5.96
N ASP A 265 -13.75 17.43 -7.03
CA ASP A 265 -13.29 17.17 -8.40
C ASP A 265 -12.57 18.39 -8.97
N ARG A 266 -11.44 18.16 -9.63
CA ARG A 266 -10.72 19.16 -10.43
C ARG A 266 -10.25 18.51 -11.73
N THR A 267 -10.13 19.31 -12.79
CA THR A 267 -9.82 18.79 -14.13
C THR A 267 -8.51 19.37 -14.67
N ILE A 268 -7.70 18.50 -15.25
CA ILE A 268 -6.59 18.87 -16.12
C ILE A 268 -7.16 18.92 -17.55
N PRO A 269 -7.13 20.09 -18.22
CA PRO A 269 -7.64 20.22 -19.58
C PRO A 269 -6.78 19.45 -20.59
N ALA A 270 -7.31 19.25 -21.79
CA ALA A 270 -6.53 18.67 -22.87
C ALA A 270 -5.43 19.64 -23.33
N TYR A 271 -4.22 19.12 -23.44
CA TYR A 271 -3.09 19.79 -24.08
C TYR A 271 -2.74 19.06 -25.36
N GLY A 272 -2.37 19.80 -26.40
CA GLY A 272 -2.05 19.22 -27.70
C GLY A 272 -1.58 20.26 -28.69
N GLY A 273 -1.15 19.78 -29.85
CA GLY A 273 -0.66 20.58 -30.95
C GLY A 273 -0.60 19.76 -32.22
N SER A 274 -0.54 20.45 -33.36
CA SER A 274 -0.38 19.82 -34.67
C SER A 274 0.74 20.50 -35.43
N TRP A 275 1.57 19.70 -36.09
CA TRP A 275 2.73 20.17 -36.84
C TRP A 275 2.95 19.33 -38.10
N THR A 276 3.64 19.91 -39.05
CA THR A 276 4.10 19.24 -40.27
C THR A 276 5.61 19.09 -40.18
N VAL A 277 6.11 17.85 -40.29
CA VAL A 277 7.54 17.52 -40.28
C VAL A 277 8.00 17.34 -41.72
N PRO A 278 8.87 18.22 -42.25
CA PRO A 278 9.43 18.01 -43.59
C PRO A 278 10.39 16.82 -43.57
N LEU A 279 10.21 15.91 -44.51
CA LEU A 279 11.13 14.80 -44.77
C LEU A 279 12.08 15.10 -45.93
N THR A 280 11.73 16.06 -46.78
CA THR A 280 12.56 16.49 -47.90
C THR A 280 13.87 17.13 -47.43
N GLY A 281 14.96 16.79 -48.11
CA GLY A 281 16.31 17.26 -47.78
C GLY A 281 17.01 16.49 -46.65
N LEU A 282 16.36 15.49 -46.06
CA LEU A 282 17.01 14.55 -45.14
C LEU A 282 17.73 13.43 -45.94
N PRO A 283 18.96 13.04 -45.55
CA PRO A 283 19.68 11.94 -46.19
C PRO A 283 18.92 10.62 -46.10
N ARG A 284 19.12 9.73 -47.08
CA ARG A 284 18.67 8.33 -47.00
C ARG A 284 19.21 7.65 -45.74
N GLY A 285 18.40 6.77 -45.15
CA GLY A 285 18.73 6.07 -43.92
C GLY A 285 18.60 6.96 -42.68
N SER A 286 18.18 8.22 -42.84
CA SER A 286 17.84 9.04 -41.69
C SER A 286 16.67 8.42 -40.93
N ILE A 287 16.78 8.46 -39.61
CA ILE A 287 15.74 8.00 -38.69
C ILE A 287 15.11 9.23 -38.04
N VAL A 288 13.81 9.41 -38.26
CA VAL A 288 13.01 10.41 -37.55
C VAL A 288 12.29 9.69 -36.43
N SER A 289 12.60 10.00 -35.17
CA SER A 289 11.92 9.43 -34.01
C SER A 289 11.01 10.44 -33.35
N PHE A 290 9.86 9.95 -32.90
CA PHE A 290 8.89 10.69 -32.12
C PHE A 290 8.74 9.98 -30.77
N ASP A 291 8.84 10.74 -29.69
CA ASP A 291 8.74 10.22 -28.33
C ASP A 291 7.72 11.05 -27.56
N MET A 292 6.65 10.40 -27.09
CA MET A 292 5.65 10.98 -26.21
C MET A 292 5.78 10.41 -24.81
N ASN A 293 5.86 11.28 -23.81
CA ASN A 293 5.86 10.92 -22.40
C ASN A 293 4.79 11.73 -21.68
N VAL A 294 3.92 11.07 -20.95
CA VAL A 294 2.86 11.70 -20.15
C VAL A 294 2.86 11.08 -18.77
N ALA A 295 2.94 11.91 -17.73
CA ALA A 295 2.83 11.48 -16.35
C ALA A 295 1.91 12.41 -15.57
N VAL A 296 0.99 11.84 -14.79
CA VAL A 296 0.19 12.56 -13.80
C VAL A 296 0.61 12.07 -12.42
N ARG A 297 1.13 12.98 -11.60
CA ARG A 297 1.71 12.65 -10.29
C ARG A 297 1.02 13.41 -9.16
N HIS A 298 0.67 12.70 -8.10
CA HIS A 298 0.27 13.25 -6.82
C HIS A 298 1.51 13.69 -6.01
N LEU A 299 1.42 14.86 -5.41
CA LEU A 299 2.40 15.43 -4.51
C LEU A 299 1.70 15.60 -3.14
N PRO A 300 1.90 14.65 -2.21
CA PRO A 300 1.31 14.71 -0.87
C PRO A 300 2.05 15.72 0.01
N PHE A 301 1.33 16.30 0.96
CA PHE A 301 1.88 17.16 2.00
C PHE A 301 1.57 16.62 3.40
N ASP A 302 2.46 16.89 4.35
CA ASP A 302 2.30 16.54 5.75
C ASP A 302 1.34 17.49 6.47
N GLN A 303 1.13 17.25 7.77
CA GLN A 303 0.26 18.07 8.63
C GLN A 303 0.72 19.54 8.76
N ASN A 304 1.97 19.85 8.44
CA ASN A 304 2.54 21.19 8.49
C ASN A 304 2.57 21.86 7.09
N GLY A 305 1.99 21.20 6.08
CA GLY A 305 1.99 21.70 4.70
C GLY A 305 3.35 21.59 4.01
N GLN A 306 4.23 20.70 4.46
CA GLN A 306 5.51 20.42 3.78
C GLN A 306 5.35 19.25 2.79
N PRO A 307 5.94 19.33 1.58
CA PRO A 307 5.93 18.23 0.63
C PRO A 307 6.50 16.97 1.27
N MET A 308 5.79 15.85 1.14
CA MET A 308 6.27 14.58 1.64
C MET A 308 7.10 13.90 0.55
N PRO A 309 8.38 13.58 0.81
CA PRO A 309 9.16 12.75 -0.10
C PRO A 309 8.51 11.36 -0.19
N PRO A 310 8.85 10.54 -1.20
CA PRO A 310 8.49 9.14 -1.17
C PRO A 310 8.84 8.59 0.19
N ALA A 311 7.82 8.21 0.96
CA ALA A 311 8.07 7.47 2.17
C ALA A 311 8.84 6.25 1.65
N PRO A 312 10.13 6.09 2.01
CA PRO A 312 10.78 4.83 1.72
C PRO A 312 9.87 3.81 2.35
N ARG A 313 9.31 2.92 1.54
CA ARG A 313 8.41 1.89 2.04
C ARG A 313 9.13 1.27 3.23
N ARG A 314 8.51 1.07 4.38
CA ARG A 314 9.27 0.59 5.54
C ARG A 314 9.34 -0.94 5.48
N PRO A 315 10.41 -1.58 5.98
CA PRO A 315 10.43 -3.04 6.10
C PRO A 315 9.18 -3.61 6.80
N VAL A 316 8.64 -2.91 7.80
CA VAL A 316 7.38 -3.31 8.45
C VAL A 316 6.16 -3.26 7.52
N ASP A 317 6.15 -2.39 6.50
CA ASP A 317 5.04 -2.32 5.53
C ASP A 317 5.11 -3.47 4.52
N ASP A 318 6.32 -3.84 4.09
CA ASP A 318 6.54 -5.05 3.27
C ASP A 318 6.04 -6.31 3.99
N LEU A 319 6.35 -6.42 5.30
CA LEU A 319 5.86 -7.52 6.13
C LEU A 319 4.34 -7.47 6.31
N ARG A 320 3.76 -6.28 6.48
CA ARG A 320 2.31 -6.10 6.62
C ARG A 320 1.56 -6.57 5.38
N ASP A 321 2.09 -6.29 4.19
CA ASP A 321 1.46 -6.65 2.93
C ASP A 321 1.71 -8.11 2.52
N ALA A 322 2.71 -8.77 3.10
CA ALA A 322 3.00 -10.17 2.85
C ALA A 322 1.84 -11.10 3.22
N ASP A 323 1.65 -12.16 2.44
CA ASP A 323 0.63 -13.20 2.65
C ASP A 323 1.18 -14.42 3.42
N ARG A 324 2.50 -14.50 3.63
CA ARG A 324 3.18 -15.63 4.28
C ARG A 324 4.44 -15.19 5.01
N LEU A 325 4.83 -15.98 6.00
CA LEU A 325 6.08 -15.86 6.75
C LEU A 325 6.73 -17.25 6.83
N TYR A 326 7.94 -17.38 6.30
CA TYR A 326 8.80 -18.50 6.66
C TYR A 326 9.36 -18.26 8.04
N PHE A 327 9.31 -19.25 8.92
CA PHE A 327 9.80 -19.17 10.29
C PHE A 327 10.56 -20.44 10.66
N ASP A 328 11.75 -20.25 11.20
CA ASP A 328 12.74 -21.28 11.51
C ASP A 328 13.20 -21.09 12.96
N LEU A 329 12.81 -22.01 13.85
CA LEU A 329 13.14 -21.95 15.27
C LEU A 329 14.49 -22.65 15.51
N ARG A 330 15.54 -21.84 15.56
CA ARG A 330 16.92 -22.35 15.70
C ARG A 330 17.31 -22.77 17.11
N GLY A 331 16.54 -22.31 18.09
CA GLY A 331 16.62 -22.88 19.43
C GLY A 331 16.01 -22.00 20.50
N LEU A 332 15.78 -22.61 21.66
CA LEU A 332 15.31 -21.93 22.87
C LEU A 332 15.70 -22.72 24.11
N THR A 333 15.57 -22.08 25.27
CA THR A 333 15.67 -22.74 26.57
C THR A 333 14.34 -22.60 27.30
N TYR A 334 13.92 -23.65 27.99
CA TYR A 334 12.71 -23.62 28.79
C TYR A 334 12.97 -24.17 30.19
N SER A 335 12.25 -23.66 31.17
CA SER A 335 12.23 -24.20 32.53
C SER A 335 10.82 -24.10 33.08
N TYR A 336 10.47 -25.02 33.97
CA TYR A 336 9.19 -25.03 34.65
C TYR A 336 9.38 -25.36 36.13
N SER A 337 8.48 -24.84 36.96
CA SER A 337 8.52 -25.00 38.42
C SER A 337 7.12 -24.93 39.04
N GLY A 338 6.97 -25.47 40.25
CA GLY A 338 5.68 -25.59 40.95
C GLY A 338 5.45 -27.03 41.39
N ALA A 339 4.30 -27.60 41.04
CA ALA A 339 3.94 -28.99 41.33
C ALA A 339 4.95 -30.01 40.76
N ILE A 340 5.57 -29.66 39.63
CA ILE A 340 6.74 -30.34 39.06
C ILE A 340 7.75 -29.28 38.63
N SER A 341 9.03 -29.66 38.58
CA SER A 341 10.12 -28.76 38.18
C SER A 341 11.09 -29.45 37.25
N GLY A 342 11.60 -28.70 36.27
CA GLY A 342 12.56 -29.19 35.29
C GLY A 342 12.85 -28.13 34.23
N GLY A 343 13.49 -28.54 33.16
CA GLY A 343 13.82 -27.66 32.05
C GLY A 343 14.65 -28.38 31.00
N GLY A 344 14.93 -27.67 29.91
CA GLY A 344 15.69 -28.19 28.80
C GLY A 344 15.90 -27.12 27.74
N SER A 345 16.35 -27.56 26.57
CA SER A 345 16.51 -26.75 25.37
C SER A 345 15.89 -27.44 24.17
N VAL A 346 15.51 -26.65 23.19
CA VAL A 346 15.12 -27.10 21.85
C VAL A 346 16.20 -26.59 20.91
N SER A 347 16.71 -27.47 20.05
CA SER A 347 17.65 -27.13 19.00
C SER A 347 16.95 -26.98 17.65
N ASP A 348 17.67 -26.49 16.64
CA ASP A 348 17.19 -26.37 15.26
C ASP A 348 16.70 -27.71 14.67
N GLU A 349 17.37 -28.82 15.03
CA GLU A 349 17.02 -30.16 14.56
C GLU A 349 15.70 -30.67 15.16
N ASP A 350 15.31 -30.14 16.32
CA ASP A 350 14.10 -30.54 17.03
C ASP A 350 12.84 -29.82 16.51
N ALA A 351 13.01 -28.74 15.75
CA ALA A 351 11.92 -27.87 15.31
C ALA A 351 12.04 -27.56 13.80
N PRO A 352 11.31 -28.29 12.93
CA PRO A 352 11.39 -28.04 11.49
C PRO A 352 10.88 -26.63 11.15
N PRO A 353 11.45 -25.98 10.11
CA PRO A 353 10.96 -24.70 9.64
C PRO A 353 9.56 -24.82 9.06
N VAL A 354 8.78 -23.77 9.19
CA VAL A 354 7.38 -23.72 8.77
C VAL A 354 7.10 -22.51 7.89
N CYS A 355 6.18 -22.70 6.93
CA CYS A 355 5.60 -21.57 6.21
C CYS A 355 4.23 -21.23 6.80
N ILE A 356 4.15 -20.08 7.46
CA ILE A 356 2.97 -19.63 8.18
C ILE A 356 2.14 -18.71 7.28
N PRO A 357 0.84 -18.96 7.11
CA PRO A 357 -0.04 -18.03 6.41
C PRO A 357 -0.24 -16.76 7.23
N LYS A 358 -0.30 -15.63 6.54
CA LYS A 358 -0.51 -14.31 7.11
C LYS A 358 -1.62 -13.58 6.37
N GLN A 359 -2.46 -12.84 7.09
CA GLN A 359 -3.42 -11.97 6.44
C GLN A 359 -2.72 -10.71 5.88
N PRO A 360 -2.83 -10.42 4.57
CA PRO A 360 -2.33 -9.17 4.01
C PRO A 360 -3.01 -7.96 4.67
N GLY A 361 -2.24 -6.91 4.93
CA GLY A 361 -2.72 -5.70 5.62
C GLY A 361 -2.66 -5.76 7.15
N SER A 362 -2.34 -6.91 7.76
CA SER A 362 -2.07 -7.04 9.19
C SER A 362 -0.60 -7.33 9.47
N LEU A 363 -0.10 -7.06 10.68
CA LEU A 363 1.20 -7.57 11.16
C LEU A 363 1.04 -8.86 11.97
N ASP A 364 -0.20 -9.28 12.24
CA ASP A 364 -0.49 -10.43 13.08
C ASP A 364 -0.05 -11.73 12.38
N ILE A 365 0.46 -12.67 13.17
CA ILE A 365 0.86 -14.00 12.71
C ILE A 365 0.01 -15.04 13.44
N VAL A 366 -0.41 -16.08 12.73
CA VAL A 366 -1.20 -17.17 13.29
C VAL A 366 -0.36 -18.43 13.27
N LEU A 367 0.03 -18.92 14.44
CA LEU A 367 0.81 -20.15 14.59
C LEU A 367 -0.11 -21.30 14.95
N ASN A 368 -0.06 -22.41 14.21
CA ASN A 368 -0.56 -23.68 14.71
C ASN A 368 0.61 -24.47 15.28
N LEU A 369 0.49 -24.91 16.54
CA LEU A 369 1.52 -25.72 17.18
C LEU A 369 1.76 -27.04 16.43
N GLN A 370 0.74 -27.58 15.74
CA GLN A 370 0.88 -28.79 14.94
C GLN A 370 1.85 -28.61 13.76
N ASP A 371 1.90 -27.42 13.18
CA ASP A 371 2.78 -27.13 12.04
C ASP A 371 4.25 -27.18 12.46
N LEU A 372 4.55 -26.89 13.73
CA LEU A 372 5.88 -26.99 14.34
C LEU A 372 6.26 -28.43 14.76
N GLY A 373 5.53 -29.44 14.27
CA GLY A 373 5.78 -30.85 14.59
C GLY A 373 5.28 -31.29 15.98
N LEU A 374 4.52 -30.45 16.68
CA LEU A 374 3.93 -30.82 17.98
C LEU A 374 2.61 -31.61 17.78
N PRO A 375 2.26 -32.55 18.67
CA PRO A 375 1.06 -33.38 18.52
C PRO A 375 -0.25 -32.66 18.87
N TYR A 376 -0.25 -31.33 18.97
CA TYR A 376 -1.37 -30.54 19.47
C TYR A 376 -1.85 -29.54 18.41
N ASN A 377 -3.13 -29.64 18.04
CA ASN A 377 -3.80 -28.68 17.16
C ASN A 377 -4.28 -27.46 17.98
N ILE A 378 -3.34 -26.58 18.33
CA ILE A 378 -3.60 -25.35 19.09
C ILE A 378 -3.14 -24.17 18.24
N THR A 379 -4.08 -23.27 17.93
CA THR A 379 -3.81 -22.05 17.20
C THR A 379 -3.55 -20.89 18.17
N VAL A 380 -2.40 -20.24 18.03
CA VAL A 380 -2.01 -19.06 18.79
C VAL A 380 -1.91 -17.88 17.82
N VAL A 381 -2.69 -16.84 18.09
CA VAL A 381 -2.56 -15.57 17.38
C VAL A 381 -1.54 -14.71 18.12
N LEU A 382 -0.53 -14.27 17.37
CA LEU A 382 0.45 -13.30 17.80
C LEU A 382 0.11 -11.94 17.20
N SER A 383 -0.35 -11.01 18.04
CA SER A 383 -0.71 -9.65 17.62
C SER A 383 0.55 -8.84 17.35
N GLY A 384 0.66 -8.32 16.12
CA GLY A 384 1.84 -7.60 15.63
C GLY A 384 1.76 -6.09 15.81
N ARG A 385 2.84 -5.50 16.32
CA ARG A 385 3.02 -4.07 16.56
C ARG A 385 4.36 -3.60 15.97
N ALA A 386 4.35 -2.53 15.18
CA ALA A 386 5.60 -1.89 14.75
C ALA A 386 6.15 -1.01 15.88
N LEU A 387 7.35 -1.31 16.37
CA LEU A 387 8.06 -0.48 17.35
C LEU A 387 8.83 0.67 16.65
N SER A 388 9.42 0.38 15.49
CA SER A 388 10.07 1.32 14.57
C SER A 388 9.81 0.92 13.11
N ASP A 389 10.46 1.57 12.15
CA ASP A 389 10.34 1.26 10.71
C ASP A 389 10.86 -0.15 10.37
N ASP A 390 11.79 -0.66 11.17
CA ASP A 390 12.50 -1.93 10.97
C ASP A 390 12.31 -2.91 12.15
N VAL A 391 11.54 -2.58 13.19
CA VAL A 391 11.34 -3.47 14.34
C VAL A 391 9.86 -3.75 14.55
N VAL A 392 9.52 -5.03 14.64
CA VAL A 392 8.18 -5.54 14.93
C VAL A 392 8.19 -6.37 16.21
N GLU A 393 7.20 -6.15 17.06
CA GLU A 393 6.91 -6.95 18.24
C GLU A 393 5.61 -7.73 18.01
N TRP A 394 5.65 -9.02 18.27
CA TRP A 394 4.52 -9.92 18.26
C TRP A 394 4.24 -10.37 19.67
N SER A 395 3.03 -10.14 20.17
CA SER A 395 2.67 -10.48 21.54
C SER A 395 1.39 -11.29 21.60
N THR A 396 1.21 -12.04 22.67
CA THR A 396 -0.02 -12.81 22.92
C THR A 396 -0.28 -12.93 24.40
N ASP A 397 -1.55 -13.04 24.75
CA ASP A 397 -2.05 -13.41 26.06
C ASP A 397 -3.32 -14.25 25.86
N PHE A 398 -3.13 -15.56 25.78
CA PHE A 398 -4.13 -16.52 25.33
C PHE A 398 -4.48 -17.51 26.44
N TYR A 399 -5.77 -17.81 26.61
CA TYR A 399 -6.31 -18.68 27.66
C TYR A 399 -7.00 -19.91 27.05
N PRO A 400 -6.24 -20.94 26.60
CA PRO A 400 -6.81 -22.10 25.93
C PRO A 400 -7.77 -22.90 26.82
N ASN A 401 -7.52 -22.91 28.14
CA ASN A 401 -8.27 -23.73 29.11
C ASN A 401 -8.43 -25.19 28.67
N LEU A 402 -7.38 -25.77 28.06
CA LEU A 402 -7.43 -27.08 27.41
C LEU A 402 -6.60 -28.11 28.18
N CYS A 403 -7.13 -29.32 28.31
CA CYS A 403 -6.41 -30.48 28.83
C CYS A 403 -5.71 -31.23 27.69
N ILE A 404 -4.40 -31.41 27.81
CA ILE A 404 -3.55 -32.14 26.87
C ILE A 404 -2.78 -33.25 27.60
N THR A 405 -2.33 -34.24 26.84
CA THR A 405 -1.48 -35.32 27.38
C THR A 405 -0.04 -35.08 26.97
N VAL A 406 0.86 -34.88 27.95
CA VAL A 406 2.30 -34.69 27.72
C VAL A 406 3.02 -35.87 28.36
N GLU A 407 3.73 -36.68 27.57
CA GLU A 407 4.47 -37.86 28.06
C GLU A 407 3.65 -38.80 28.98
N GLY A 408 2.35 -38.93 28.68
CA GLY A 408 1.42 -39.76 29.46
C GLY A 408 0.78 -39.08 30.68
N VAL A 409 1.12 -37.82 30.98
CA VAL A 409 0.54 -37.03 32.07
C VAL A 409 -0.51 -36.05 31.53
N GLN A 410 -1.68 -35.98 32.17
CA GLN A 410 -2.69 -34.97 31.87
C GLN A 410 -2.24 -33.61 32.41
N VAL A 411 -2.14 -32.61 31.54
CA VAL A 411 -1.76 -31.24 31.88
C VAL A 411 -2.79 -30.28 31.30
N LYS A 412 -3.36 -29.43 32.15
CA LYS A 412 -4.22 -28.33 31.69
C LYS A 412 -3.36 -27.12 31.34
N VAL A 413 -3.45 -26.67 30.10
CA VAL A 413 -2.89 -25.39 29.64
C VAL A 413 -3.89 -24.30 29.98
N LYS A 414 -3.58 -23.48 31.00
CA LYS A 414 -4.49 -22.43 31.48
C LYS A 414 -4.31 -21.14 30.69
N ARG A 415 -3.05 -20.69 30.57
CA ARG A 415 -2.68 -19.40 29.99
C ARG A 415 -1.30 -19.50 29.36
N ILE A 416 -1.12 -18.89 28.21
CA ILE A 416 0.17 -18.68 27.56
C ILE A 416 0.26 -17.19 27.22
N TRP A 417 1.35 -16.55 27.64
CA TRP A 417 1.56 -15.14 27.33
C TRP A 417 3.04 -14.87 27.10
N GLY A 418 3.33 -13.88 26.27
CA GLY A 418 4.70 -13.58 25.91
C GLY A 418 4.78 -12.71 24.67
N LYS A 419 6.00 -12.60 24.18
CA LYS A 419 6.30 -11.83 22.98
C LYS A 419 7.58 -12.27 22.27
N LEU A 420 7.62 -11.99 20.98
CA LEU A 420 8.79 -12.06 20.11
C LEU A 420 9.02 -10.69 19.51
N THR A 421 10.26 -10.25 19.42
CA THR A 421 10.61 -8.97 18.80
C THR A 421 11.68 -9.22 17.76
N ALA A 422 11.40 -8.83 16.52
CA ALA A 422 12.33 -8.98 15.40
C ALA A 422 12.77 -7.65 14.83
N ARG A 423 14.03 -7.58 14.40
CA ARG A 423 14.52 -6.58 13.45
C ARG A 423 14.38 -7.13 12.04
N LEU A 424 13.84 -6.31 11.15
CA LEU A 424 13.58 -6.56 9.75
C LEU A 424 14.68 -5.91 8.90
N THR A 425 15.29 -6.68 8.02
CA THR A 425 16.30 -6.21 7.09
C THR A 425 15.87 -6.54 5.67
N ARG A 426 15.90 -5.57 4.77
CA ARG A 426 15.65 -5.80 3.35
C ARG A 426 16.83 -6.48 2.68
N GLN A 427 16.52 -7.36 1.74
CA GLN A 427 17.49 -8.01 0.87
C GLN A 427 16.99 -7.99 -0.58
N PRO A 428 17.86 -8.20 -1.58
CA PRO A 428 17.42 -8.46 -2.95
C PRO A 428 16.40 -9.60 -2.99
N TYR A 429 15.45 -9.54 -3.93
CA TYR A 429 14.40 -10.55 -4.05
C TYR A 429 15.00 -11.96 -4.18
N PHE A 430 14.52 -12.88 -3.35
CA PHE A 430 14.94 -14.29 -3.37
C PHE A 430 13.74 -15.21 -3.24
N ARG A 431 13.84 -16.42 -3.81
CA ARG A 431 12.77 -17.41 -3.74
C ARG A 431 12.91 -18.22 -2.45
N GLU A 432 11.84 -18.26 -1.65
CA GLU A 432 11.70 -19.12 -0.48
C GLU A 432 11.00 -20.43 -0.87
N PRO A 433 11.74 -21.56 -0.98
CA PRO A 433 11.19 -22.81 -1.51
C PRO A 433 10.05 -23.38 -0.65
N LEU A 434 10.15 -23.28 0.68
CA LEU A 434 9.15 -23.87 1.57
C LEU A 434 7.79 -23.15 1.45
N CYS A 435 7.84 -21.83 1.26
CA CYS A 435 6.63 -21.04 1.03
C CYS A 435 6.16 -21.01 -0.43
N GLY A 436 7.02 -21.38 -1.39
CA GLY A 436 6.74 -21.27 -2.82
C GLY A 436 6.56 -19.82 -3.28
N ARG A 437 7.20 -18.86 -2.59
CA ARG A 437 7.05 -17.41 -2.80
C ARG A 437 8.41 -16.74 -2.99
N THR A 438 8.39 -15.52 -3.54
CA THR A 438 9.56 -14.64 -3.55
C THR A 438 9.41 -13.63 -2.42
N PHE A 439 10.48 -13.44 -1.67
CA PHE A 439 10.55 -12.60 -0.48
C PHE A 439 11.67 -11.56 -0.63
N ASN A 440 11.58 -10.49 0.17
CA ASN A 440 12.56 -9.41 0.20
C ASN A 440 12.97 -8.98 1.62
N LEU A 441 12.49 -9.68 2.66
CA LEU A 441 12.79 -9.40 4.05
C LEU A 441 13.38 -10.60 4.78
N VAL A 442 14.30 -10.29 5.68
CA VAL A 442 14.79 -11.19 6.73
C VAL A 442 14.44 -10.58 8.09
N ALA A 443 13.91 -11.41 8.99
CA ALA A 443 13.60 -11.06 10.38
C ALA A 443 14.51 -11.85 11.32
N THR A 444 15.22 -11.14 12.22
CA THR A 444 16.10 -11.74 13.22
C THR A 444 15.72 -11.28 14.64
N PRO A 445 15.91 -12.10 15.68
CA PRO A 445 15.62 -11.75 17.07
C PRO A 445 16.26 -10.43 17.48
N PHE A 446 15.50 -9.62 18.22
CA PHE A 446 15.91 -8.31 18.72
C PHE A 446 15.50 -8.13 20.19
N GLY A 447 16.37 -7.50 21.00
CA GLY A 447 16.09 -7.20 22.42
C GLY A 447 16.38 -8.33 23.42
N GLY A 448 16.95 -9.47 22.98
CA GLY A 448 17.28 -10.60 23.86
C GLY A 448 16.06 -11.11 24.64
N ASP A 449 16.26 -11.58 25.87
CA ASP A 449 15.18 -12.08 26.75
C ASP A 449 14.17 -11.01 27.18
N SER A 450 14.48 -9.73 27.01
CA SER A 450 13.52 -8.65 27.27
C SER A 450 12.52 -8.48 26.12
N GLY A 451 12.93 -8.83 24.89
CA GLY A 451 12.12 -8.78 23.68
C GLY A 451 11.54 -10.12 23.23
N ASN A 452 12.15 -11.24 23.64
CA ASN A 452 11.81 -12.58 23.19
C ASN A 452 11.67 -13.52 24.39
N TRP A 453 10.43 -13.77 24.80
CA TRP A 453 10.13 -14.65 25.91
C TRP A 453 8.68 -15.13 25.85
N PHE A 454 8.43 -16.34 26.33
CA PHE A 454 7.08 -16.83 26.63
C PHE A 454 7.02 -17.35 28.04
N ASN A 455 5.85 -17.23 28.64
CA ASN A 455 5.50 -17.85 29.91
C ASN A 455 4.21 -18.64 29.72
N GLY A 456 4.04 -19.66 30.56
CA GLY A 456 2.80 -20.42 30.59
C GLY A 456 2.41 -20.79 32.01
N GLU A 457 1.11 -20.83 32.23
CA GLU A 457 0.49 -21.35 33.43
C GLU A 457 -0.22 -22.65 33.09
N PHE A 458 0.15 -23.69 33.82
CA PHE A 458 -0.34 -25.05 33.62
C PHE A 458 -0.78 -25.65 34.95
N TYR A 459 -1.58 -26.72 34.86
CA TYR A 459 -1.96 -27.49 36.03
C TYR A 459 -1.85 -29.00 35.77
N ALA A 460 -1.13 -29.71 36.63
CA ALA A 460 -1.00 -31.16 36.58
C ALA A 460 -2.35 -31.85 36.87
N LEU A 461 -2.53 -33.05 36.32
CA LEU A 461 -3.74 -33.88 36.46
C LEU A 461 -5.02 -33.18 35.98
N CYS A 462 -4.88 -32.08 35.22
CA CYS A 462 -5.99 -31.26 34.79
C CYS A 462 -6.83 -30.61 35.89
N GLN A 463 -6.29 -30.46 37.10
CA GLN A 463 -7.00 -29.90 38.27
C GLN A 463 -6.51 -28.47 38.57
N GLU A 464 -7.39 -27.49 38.73
CA GLU A 464 -7.00 -26.09 39.03
C GLU A 464 -6.81 -25.84 40.54
N PHE A 465 -5.81 -26.49 41.15
CA PHE A 465 -5.41 -26.22 42.54
C PHE A 465 -4.00 -25.63 42.61
N ASP A 466 -3.72 -24.85 43.65
CA ASP A 466 -2.38 -24.28 43.89
C ASP A 466 -1.29 -25.36 43.94
N LEU A 467 -1.58 -26.50 44.58
CA LEU A 467 -0.66 -27.64 44.69
C LEU A 467 -0.40 -28.37 43.36
N THR A 468 -1.22 -28.14 42.33
CA THR A 468 -1.07 -28.72 40.98
C THR A 468 -0.54 -27.71 39.97
N ARG A 469 -0.34 -26.44 40.36
CA ARG A 469 0.10 -25.37 39.46
C ARG A 469 1.55 -25.56 39.03
N VAL A 470 1.82 -25.38 37.74
CA VAL A 470 3.15 -25.38 37.13
C VAL A 470 3.30 -24.11 36.30
N ASN A 471 4.35 -23.35 36.57
CA ASN A 471 4.71 -22.17 35.79
C ASN A 471 5.86 -22.54 34.87
N ALA A 472 5.72 -22.32 33.58
CA ALA A 472 6.81 -22.46 32.62
C ALA A 472 7.28 -21.09 32.13
N GLN A 473 8.56 -21.01 31.82
CA GLN A 473 9.19 -19.87 31.20
C GLN A 473 10.12 -20.35 30.08
N VAL A 474 10.08 -19.62 28.96
CA VAL A 474 10.87 -19.86 27.75
C VAL A 474 11.71 -18.61 27.48
N ARG A 475 13.02 -18.81 27.31
CA ARG A 475 14.04 -17.75 27.19
C ARG A 475 15.09 -18.16 26.16
N SER A 476 16.01 -17.25 25.85
CA SER A 476 17.08 -17.43 24.85
C SER A 476 16.54 -17.91 23.52
N ILE A 477 15.40 -17.35 23.10
CA ILE A 477 14.72 -17.75 21.87
C ILE A 477 15.50 -17.18 20.69
N ASN A 478 16.00 -18.08 19.85
CA ASN A 478 16.68 -17.79 18.60
C ASN A 478 15.84 -18.31 17.44
N TYR A 479 15.60 -17.47 16.45
CA TYR A 479 14.85 -17.83 15.26
C TYR A 479 15.40 -17.10 14.04
N TYR A 480 15.01 -17.56 12.87
CA TYR A 480 15.23 -16.89 11.61
C TYR A 480 13.92 -16.88 10.85
N ALA A 481 13.55 -15.75 10.25
CA ALA A 481 12.31 -15.67 9.49
C ALA A 481 12.52 -14.89 8.21
N THR A 482 11.75 -15.21 7.17
CA THR A 482 11.76 -14.49 5.89
C THR A 482 10.34 -14.24 5.41
N SER A 483 10.12 -13.09 4.78
CA SER A 483 8.80 -12.66 4.31
C SER A 483 8.94 -11.47 3.35
N GLY A 484 7.84 -10.78 3.11
CA GLY A 484 7.79 -9.57 2.30
C GLY A 484 7.07 -9.80 0.97
N ILE A 485 7.42 -8.97 0.00
CA ILE A 485 6.74 -8.87 -1.31
C ILE A 485 7.69 -9.28 -2.44
N ASP A 486 7.13 -9.62 -3.59
CA ASP A 486 7.85 -10.07 -4.79
C ASP A 486 7.89 -9.04 -5.93
N TYR A 487 7.35 -7.85 -5.71
CA TYR A 487 7.40 -6.73 -6.63
C TYR A 487 7.68 -5.43 -5.89
N GLU A 488 8.34 -4.49 -6.56
CA GLU A 488 8.38 -3.12 -6.07
C GLU A 488 7.03 -2.47 -6.38
N PRO A 489 6.25 -2.06 -5.37
CA PRO A 489 4.96 -1.45 -5.61
C PRO A 489 5.12 -0.16 -6.41
N PRO A 490 4.19 0.14 -7.32
CA PRO A 490 4.23 1.39 -8.06
C PRO A 490 4.28 2.56 -7.08
N ASP A 491 5.10 3.58 -7.39
CA ASP A 491 5.16 4.80 -6.60
C ASP A 491 3.73 5.31 -6.38
N PRO A 492 3.24 5.40 -5.13
CA PRO A 492 1.86 5.79 -4.85
C PRO A 492 1.53 7.21 -5.31
N ARG A 493 2.53 7.99 -5.71
CA ARG A 493 2.33 9.29 -6.38
C ARG A 493 1.91 9.15 -7.83
N LEU A 494 2.26 8.07 -8.51
CA LEU A 494 1.99 7.94 -9.94
C LEU A 494 0.52 7.59 -10.14
N LEU A 495 -0.27 8.57 -10.60
CA LEU A 495 -1.69 8.38 -10.87
C LEU A 495 -1.93 7.86 -12.30
N TYR A 496 -1.08 8.29 -13.24
CA TYR A 496 -1.14 7.86 -14.63
C TYR A 496 0.24 8.01 -15.28
N GLN A 497 0.60 7.07 -16.16
CA GLN A 497 1.79 7.18 -17.02
C GLN A 497 1.53 6.55 -18.38
N LEU A 498 1.99 7.21 -19.44
CA LEU A 498 2.10 6.67 -20.77
C LEU A 498 3.42 7.12 -21.39
N THR A 499 4.17 6.17 -21.93
CA THR A 499 5.31 6.44 -22.80
C THR A 499 5.06 5.72 -24.12
N ARG A 500 5.18 6.43 -25.23
CA ARG A 500 5.03 5.88 -26.58
C ARG A 500 6.13 6.45 -27.48
N SER A 501 6.76 5.59 -28.26
CA SER A 501 7.76 5.98 -29.24
C SER A 501 7.42 5.35 -30.59
N GLN A 502 7.74 6.06 -31.66
CA GLN A 502 7.66 5.59 -33.04
C GLN A 502 8.81 6.21 -33.81
N TRP A 503 9.41 5.43 -34.68
CA TRP A 503 10.40 5.95 -35.61
C TRP A 503 9.99 5.66 -37.06
N LEU A 504 10.47 6.53 -37.94
CA LEU A 504 10.37 6.42 -39.38
C LEU A 504 11.78 6.32 -39.92
N GLU A 505 11.96 5.40 -40.85
CA GLU A 505 13.20 5.25 -41.61
C GLU A 505 12.97 5.79 -43.01
N LEU A 506 13.84 6.70 -43.44
CA LEU A 506 13.78 7.25 -44.78
C LEU A 506 14.48 6.31 -45.77
N ILE A 507 13.70 5.76 -46.69
CA ILE A 507 14.18 4.86 -47.76
C ILE A 507 14.04 5.51 -49.13
N LEU A 508 14.66 4.92 -50.13
CA LEU A 508 14.33 5.14 -51.53
C LEU A 508 13.62 3.87 -52.00
N GLN A 509 12.33 3.95 -52.34
CA GLN A 509 11.60 2.74 -52.73
C GLN A 509 12.17 2.19 -54.04
N GLY A 510 12.50 0.89 -54.06
CA GLY A 510 13.14 0.24 -55.22
C GLY A 510 14.67 0.15 -55.11
N ASP A 511 15.31 0.85 -54.19
CA ASP A 511 16.76 0.76 -53.95
C ASP A 511 17.03 -0.35 -52.94
N VAL A 512 17.24 -1.54 -53.48
CA VAL A 512 17.38 -2.82 -52.77
C VAL A 512 18.79 -2.95 -52.19
N ASN A 513 19.79 -2.39 -52.87
CA ASN A 513 21.19 -2.60 -52.54
C ASN A 513 21.75 -1.62 -51.49
N GLY A 514 21.08 -0.49 -51.25
CA GLY A 514 21.55 0.47 -50.26
C GLY A 514 22.44 1.60 -50.79
N ASP A 515 22.59 1.77 -52.10
CA ASP A 515 23.60 2.68 -52.68
C ASP A 515 23.13 4.12 -52.98
N GLY A 516 21.81 4.36 -53.00
CA GLY A 516 21.21 5.69 -53.17
C GLY A 516 20.60 5.94 -54.55
N CYS A 517 20.67 4.99 -55.46
CA CYS A 517 20.02 5.01 -56.76
C CYS A 517 19.19 3.73 -56.95
N VAL A 518 18.14 3.83 -57.77
CA VAL A 518 17.40 2.66 -58.25
C VAL A 518 17.90 2.35 -59.67
N ASP A 519 18.75 1.33 -59.81
CA ASP A 519 19.36 0.98 -61.09
C ASP A 519 19.28 -0.51 -61.44
N ASP A 520 20.02 -0.93 -62.46
CA ASP A 520 20.02 -2.32 -62.93
C ASP A 520 20.58 -3.29 -61.88
N THR A 521 21.41 -2.82 -60.95
CA THR A 521 21.89 -3.60 -59.81
C THR A 521 20.75 -4.00 -58.88
N ASP A 522 19.80 -3.10 -58.62
CA ASP A 522 18.61 -3.40 -57.81
C ASP A 522 17.67 -4.37 -58.52
N VAL A 523 17.46 -4.17 -59.82
CA VAL A 523 16.67 -5.07 -60.65
C VAL A 523 17.26 -6.48 -60.62
N LEU A 524 18.59 -6.60 -60.76
CA LEU A 524 19.27 -7.89 -60.71
C LEU A 524 19.16 -8.55 -59.34
N ARG A 525 19.20 -7.79 -58.24
CA ARG A 525 18.98 -8.35 -56.89
C ARG A 525 17.61 -8.99 -56.76
N VAL A 526 16.54 -8.29 -57.14
CA VAL A 526 15.17 -8.85 -57.10
C VAL A 526 15.06 -10.08 -57.99
N LEU A 527 15.61 -10.04 -59.20
CA LEU A 527 15.57 -11.19 -60.11
C LEU A 527 16.34 -12.41 -59.59
N PHE A 528 17.45 -12.23 -58.87
CA PHE A 528 18.18 -13.33 -58.25
C PHE A 528 17.46 -13.93 -57.04
N ALA A 529 16.67 -13.11 -56.34
CA ALA A 529 15.85 -13.57 -55.22
C ALA A 529 14.42 -13.98 -55.62
N PHE A 530 14.07 -13.89 -56.90
CA PHE A 530 12.70 -14.10 -57.39
C PHE A 530 12.18 -15.49 -57.01
N GLY A 531 10.97 -15.54 -56.45
CA GLY A 531 10.33 -16.75 -55.94
C GLY A 531 10.79 -17.18 -54.54
N GLN A 532 11.71 -16.46 -53.89
CA GLN A 532 12.00 -16.69 -52.47
C GLN A 532 10.83 -16.24 -51.60
N THR A 533 10.60 -16.96 -50.50
CA THR A 533 9.55 -16.65 -49.52
C THR A 533 10.13 -16.68 -48.13
N GLY A 534 9.67 -15.80 -47.25
CA GLY A 534 10.10 -15.76 -45.87
C GLY A 534 10.13 -14.36 -45.29
N SER A 535 10.75 -14.22 -44.13
CA SER A 535 11.01 -12.95 -43.47
C SER A 535 12.44 -12.48 -43.73
N ASN A 536 12.68 -11.17 -43.68
CA ASN A 536 14.00 -10.54 -43.86
C ASN A 536 14.58 -10.73 -45.27
N LEU A 537 13.74 -10.64 -46.31
CA LEU A 537 14.17 -10.56 -47.70
C LEU A 537 14.21 -9.07 -48.09
N PRO A 538 15.39 -8.44 -48.26
CA PRO A 538 15.48 -7.05 -48.74
C PRO A 538 14.80 -6.83 -50.09
N GLU A 539 14.68 -7.89 -50.89
CA GLU A 539 14.05 -7.91 -52.20
C GLU A 539 12.51 -7.99 -52.14
N ASP A 540 11.91 -8.33 -51.00
CA ASP A 540 10.45 -8.25 -50.74
C ASP A 540 10.11 -6.79 -50.39
N LEU A 541 9.91 -5.98 -51.42
CA LEU A 541 9.77 -4.53 -51.35
C LEU A 541 8.37 -4.06 -50.95
N ASN A 542 7.36 -4.93 -51.09
CA ASN A 542 5.99 -4.65 -50.63
C ASN A 542 5.67 -5.32 -49.28
N GLY A 543 6.55 -6.20 -48.78
CA GLY A 543 6.40 -6.85 -47.48
C GLY A 543 5.29 -7.89 -47.44
N ASN A 544 4.98 -8.58 -48.54
CA ASN A 544 3.95 -9.63 -48.56
C ASN A 544 4.51 -11.02 -48.15
N GLY A 545 5.83 -11.14 -47.96
CA GLY A 545 6.52 -12.36 -47.57
C GLY A 545 7.00 -13.22 -48.74
N ALA A 546 6.89 -12.74 -49.98
CA ALA A 546 7.37 -13.38 -51.19
C ALA A 546 8.03 -12.35 -52.11
N VAL A 547 9.12 -12.73 -52.79
CA VAL A 547 9.74 -11.91 -53.83
C VAL A 547 9.11 -12.29 -55.16
N ASP A 548 8.26 -11.43 -55.71
CA ASP A 548 7.50 -11.71 -56.93
C ASP A 548 7.49 -10.55 -57.93
N ASP A 549 6.59 -10.62 -58.90
CA ASP A 549 6.46 -9.61 -59.94
C ASP A 549 6.02 -8.26 -59.40
N ALA A 550 5.31 -8.21 -58.27
CA ALA A 550 4.95 -6.95 -57.63
C ALA A 550 6.19 -6.22 -57.09
N ASP A 551 7.16 -6.93 -56.53
CA ASP A 551 8.44 -6.34 -56.08
C ASP A 551 9.29 -5.86 -57.26
N LEU A 552 9.37 -6.68 -58.32
CA LEU A 552 10.06 -6.29 -59.54
C LEU A 552 9.45 -5.02 -60.15
N LEU A 553 8.12 -4.92 -60.18
CA LEU A 553 7.42 -3.73 -60.65
C LEU A 553 7.73 -2.50 -59.78
N LEU A 554 7.87 -2.65 -58.46
CA LEU A 554 8.27 -1.55 -57.58
C LEU A 554 9.66 -1.00 -57.91
N VAL A 555 10.65 -1.85 -58.22
CA VAL A 555 11.96 -1.39 -58.69
C VAL A 555 11.83 -0.68 -60.04
N LEU A 556 11.12 -1.29 -61.00
CA LEU A 556 10.99 -0.74 -62.35
C LEU A 556 10.23 0.59 -62.40
N PHE A 557 9.21 0.78 -61.55
CA PHE A 557 8.50 2.07 -61.46
C PHE A 557 9.36 3.19 -60.88
N ASN A 558 10.37 2.84 -60.08
CA ASN A 558 11.28 3.80 -59.47
C ASN A 558 12.63 3.88 -60.20
N PHE A 559 12.82 3.14 -61.30
CA PHE A 559 14.09 3.03 -62.02
C PHE A 559 14.62 4.39 -62.49
N GLY A 560 15.90 4.65 -62.23
CA GLY A 560 16.58 5.90 -62.52
C GLY A 560 16.36 7.02 -61.49
N ARG A 561 15.59 6.79 -60.41
CA ARG A 561 15.53 7.72 -59.27
C ARG A 561 16.82 7.61 -58.46
N CYS A 562 17.38 8.76 -58.10
CA CYS A 562 18.52 8.88 -57.18
C CYS A 562 18.27 10.03 -56.19
N TYR A 563 18.89 9.94 -55.01
CA TYR A 563 18.79 10.96 -53.97
C TYR A 563 19.96 11.94 -53.91
#